data_AF-A0A7X7FMN2-F1
#
_entry.id   AF-A0A7X7FMN2-F1
#
_cell.length_a   1.000
_cell.length_b   1.000
_cell.length_c   1.000
_cell.angle_alpha   90.00
_cell.angle_beta   90.00
_cell.angle_gamma   90.00
#
_symmetry.space_group_name_H-M   'P 1'
#
loop_
_entity.id
_entity.type
_entity.pdbx_description
1 polymer ?
#
loop_
_entity_poly.entity_id
_entity_poly.type
_entity_poly.pdbx_seq_one_letter_code
_entity_poly.pdbx_strand_id
1 'polypeptide(L)'
;MKPGFSSTVAIQLTLCIGSVFLAGCPSASDFATGTQVAGLGVDSTAALPEGGYVPSNADVLVARMLELVNNERTGRGLHALTLNPILNQMADDYAKEMIECGFFSHQSAIGSGGPGERAVKADYVFLAIGENLAGGQTSPEQAMADWMKSTEGHRENILSPQWKEIGIAVRVGGEYGVYWVQEFGNPPTSARISAN
;
A
#
# COMPACT_ATOMS: atom_id res chain seq x y z
N MET A 1 -22.59 -25.26 -67.12
CA MET A 1 -22.51 -26.43 -66.23
C MET A 1 -21.06 -26.68 -65.84
N LYS A 2 -20.68 -26.31 -64.60
CA LYS A 2 -19.56 -26.82 -63.76
C LYS A 2 -19.39 -25.86 -62.54
N PRO A 3 -18.85 -26.33 -61.40
CA PRO A 3 -19.63 -26.42 -60.16
C PRO A 3 -19.23 -25.41 -59.07
N GLY A 4 -20.09 -25.34 -58.05
CA GLY A 4 -20.02 -24.42 -56.91
C GLY A 4 -18.91 -24.73 -55.92
N PHE A 5 -18.46 -23.66 -55.27
CA PHE A 5 -17.65 -23.68 -54.05
C PHE A 5 -18.58 -23.86 -52.85
N SER A 6 -18.34 -24.90 -52.06
CA SER A 6 -18.88 -25.02 -50.70
C SER A 6 -17.69 -25.23 -49.77
N SER A 7 -17.28 -24.17 -49.08
CA SER A 7 -16.34 -24.25 -47.97
C SER A 7 -17.11 -23.92 -46.70
N THR A 8 -17.48 -24.95 -45.95
CA THR A 8 -17.98 -24.82 -44.59
C THR A 8 -16.83 -24.36 -43.70
N VAL A 9 -16.88 -23.12 -43.22
CA VAL A 9 -15.96 -22.60 -42.19
C VAL A 9 -16.51 -23.02 -40.83
N ALA A 10 -15.85 -23.97 -40.18
CA ALA A 10 -16.10 -24.30 -38.79
C ALA A 10 -15.42 -23.27 -37.89
N ILE A 11 -16.22 -22.47 -37.17
CA ILE A 11 -15.73 -21.54 -36.14
C ILE A 11 -15.46 -22.39 -34.89
N GLN A 12 -14.20 -22.76 -34.64
CA GLN A 12 -13.79 -23.25 -33.33
C GLN A 12 -13.76 -22.07 -32.35
N LEU A 13 -14.76 -22.04 -31.46
CA LEU A 13 -14.77 -21.15 -30.30
C LEU A 13 -13.78 -21.70 -29.27
N THR A 14 -12.53 -21.24 -29.33
CA THR A 14 -11.55 -21.50 -28.26
C THR A 14 -11.84 -20.54 -27.11
N LEU A 15 -12.42 -21.08 -26.04
CA LEU A 15 -12.56 -20.42 -24.75
C LEU A 15 -11.17 -20.28 -24.14
N CYS A 16 -10.51 -19.13 -24.31
CA CYS A 16 -9.30 -18.79 -23.57
C CYS A 16 -9.70 -18.47 -22.13
N ILE A 17 -9.61 -19.47 -21.24
CA ILE A 17 -9.64 -19.26 -19.79
C ILE A 17 -8.31 -18.57 -19.46
N GLY A 18 -8.30 -17.24 -19.46
CA GLY A 18 -7.16 -16.45 -19.02
C GLY A 18 -6.90 -16.75 -17.55
N SER A 19 -5.92 -17.60 -17.29
CA SER A 19 -5.36 -17.74 -15.94
C SER A 19 -4.66 -16.43 -15.62
N VAL A 20 -5.30 -15.61 -14.78
CA VAL A 20 -4.64 -14.46 -14.16
C VAL A 20 -3.56 -15.06 -13.25
N PHE A 21 -2.34 -15.11 -13.76
CA PHE A 21 -1.18 -15.34 -12.89
C PHE A 21 -1.09 -14.11 -11.99
N LEU A 22 -1.45 -14.28 -10.71
CA LEU A 22 -0.95 -13.41 -9.64
C LEU A 22 0.57 -13.54 -9.71
N ALA A 23 1.24 -12.56 -10.31
CA ALA A 23 2.69 -12.49 -10.26
C ALA A 23 3.06 -12.28 -8.78
N GLY A 24 3.41 -13.35 -8.09
CA GLY A 24 4.06 -13.25 -6.78
C GLY A 24 5.37 -12.49 -6.94
N CYS A 25 5.80 -11.83 -5.88
CA CYS A 25 7.08 -11.13 -5.90
C CYS A 25 8.20 -12.10 -6.28
N PRO A 26 9.11 -11.72 -7.19
CA PRO A 26 10.25 -12.56 -7.49
C PRO A 26 11.00 -12.79 -6.19
N SER A 27 11.02 -14.04 -5.73
CA SER A 27 11.67 -14.42 -4.48
C SER A 27 13.14 -14.00 -4.53
N ALA A 28 13.65 -13.41 -3.45
CA ALA A 28 15.04 -12.94 -3.32
C ALA A 28 16.08 -14.09 -3.21
N SER A 29 15.81 -15.26 -3.79
CA SER A 29 16.59 -16.49 -3.56
C SER A 29 17.75 -16.74 -4.54
N ASP A 30 18.04 -15.85 -5.49
CA ASP A 30 19.05 -16.13 -6.53
C ASP A 30 20.45 -15.49 -6.32
N PHE A 31 20.73 -14.92 -5.15
CA PHE A 31 22.08 -14.43 -4.82
C PHE A 31 22.65 -15.10 -3.56
N ALA A 32 23.00 -16.38 -3.67
CA ALA A 32 23.88 -17.03 -2.70
C ALA A 32 24.97 -17.86 -3.40
N THR A 33 26.04 -17.20 -3.85
CA THR A 33 27.35 -17.83 -4.03
C THR A 33 28.35 -17.17 -3.08
N GLY A 34 28.28 -17.55 -1.80
CA GLY A 34 29.23 -17.15 -0.78
C GLY A 34 29.75 -18.37 -0.04
N THR A 35 31.02 -18.72 -0.28
CA THR A 35 31.80 -19.76 0.40
C THR A 35 31.63 -19.68 1.93
N GLN A 36 31.22 -20.78 2.56
CA GLN A 36 31.13 -20.88 4.02
C GLN A 36 32.53 -20.95 4.65
N VAL A 37 32.76 -20.10 5.65
CA VAL A 37 33.89 -20.21 6.59
C VAL A 37 33.31 -20.55 7.96
N ALA A 38 33.72 -21.69 8.51
CA ALA A 38 33.24 -22.19 9.79
C ALA A 38 33.86 -21.43 10.97
N GLY A 39 33.03 -20.98 11.92
CA GLY A 39 33.51 -20.55 13.23
C GLY A 39 32.56 -19.63 13.99
N LEU A 40 32.24 -20.04 15.23
CA LEU A 40 31.47 -19.34 16.28
C LEU A 40 29.96 -19.32 16.08
N GLY A 41 29.29 -20.24 16.78
CA GLY A 41 27.84 -20.30 16.88
C GLY A 41 27.27 -19.03 17.51
N VAL A 42 26.73 -18.18 16.66
CA VAL A 42 25.64 -17.27 17.02
C VAL A 42 24.39 -17.83 16.35
N ASP A 43 23.60 -18.57 17.11
CA ASP A 43 22.24 -18.91 16.71
C ASP A 43 21.38 -17.64 16.84
N SER A 44 21.40 -16.82 15.80
CA SER A 44 20.52 -15.67 15.61
C SER A 44 20.41 -15.37 14.12
N THR A 45 19.96 -16.36 13.37
CA THR A 45 19.55 -16.23 11.96
C THR A 45 18.04 -16.31 11.81
N ALA A 46 17.28 -15.77 12.78
CA ALA A 46 15.89 -15.44 12.49
C ALA A 46 15.91 -14.25 11.53
N ALA A 47 15.93 -14.56 10.23
CA ALA A 47 15.65 -13.57 9.20
C ALA A 47 14.36 -12.83 9.60
N LEU A 48 14.37 -11.51 9.45
CA LEU A 48 13.13 -10.74 9.62
C LEU A 48 12.04 -11.39 8.76
N PRO A 49 10.78 -11.43 9.23
CA PRO A 49 9.70 -11.99 8.44
C PRO A 49 9.66 -11.31 7.07
N GLU A 50 9.41 -12.11 6.02
CA GLU A 50 9.09 -11.56 4.70
C GLU A 50 7.93 -10.56 4.87
N GLY A 51 8.15 -9.31 4.43
CA GLY A 51 7.18 -8.22 4.58
C GLY A 51 7.30 -7.40 5.85
N GLY A 52 8.34 -7.65 6.63
CA GLY A 52 8.60 -6.93 7.87
C GLY A 52 7.56 -7.23 8.94
N TYR A 53 7.69 -6.56 10.07
CA TYR A 53 6.78 -6.73 11.21
C TYR A 53 6.09 -5.41 11.55
N VAL A 54 4.88 -5.53 12.08
CA VAL A 54 4.18 -4.42 12.73
C VAL A 54 4.82 -4.20 14.10
N PRO A 55 5.36 -3.01 14.40
CA PRO A 55 5.98 -2.77 15.70
C PRO A 55 4.96 -2.92 16.83
N SER A 56 5.39 -3.44 17.99
CA SER A 56 4.48 -3.72 19.12
C SER A 56 3.69 -2.52 19.64
N ASN A 57 4.16 -1.30 19.36
CA ASN A 57 3.52 -0.04 19.70
C ASN A 57 2.88 0.66 18.49
N ALA A 58 2.58 -0.05 17.41
CA ALA A 58 2.02 0.52 16.18
C ALA A 58 0.76 1.36 16.43
N ASP A 59 -0.16 0.91 17.31
CA ASP A 59 -1.37 1.67 17.63
C ASP A 59 -1.06 3.07 18.22
N VAL A 60 -0.03 3.16 19.06
CA VAL A 60 0.43 4.43 19.65
C VAL A 60 1.03 5.32 18.55
N LEU A 61 1.83 4.73 17.67
CA LEU A 61 2.47 5.43 16.55
C LEU A 61 1.43 5.96 15.53
N VAL A 62 0.43 5.14 15.20
CA VAL A 62 -0.68 5.50 14.31
C VAL A 62 -1.54 6.59 14.93
N ALA A 63 -1.92 6.46 16.21
CA ALA A 63 -2.68 7.48 16.91
C ALA A 63 -1.93 8.83 16.95
N ARG A 64 -0.60 8.78 17.19
CA ARG A 64 0.24 9.97 17.18
C ARG A 64 0.33 10.60 15.79
N MET A 65 0.48 9.80 14.73
CA MET A 65 0.48 10.29 13.36
C MET A 65 -0.86 10.97 13.00
N LEU A 66 -1.99 10.36 13.36
CA LEU A 66 -3.32 10.93 13.14
C LEU A 66 -3.47 12.27 13.86
N GLU A 67 -3.00 12.37 15.09
CA GLU A 67 -2.99 13.62 15.86
C GLU A 67 -2.18 14.72 15.14
N LEU A 68 -0.97 14.41 14.68
CA LEU A 68 -0.12 15.34 13.94
C LEU A 68 -0.78 15.84 12.65
N VAL A 69 -1.37 14.94 11.86
CA VAL A 69 -2.15 15.28 10.66
C VAL A 69 -3.30 16.21 11.01
N ASN A 70 -4.09 15.85 12.03
CA ASN A 70 -5.27 16.61 12.41
C ASN A 70 -4.93 17.97 13.03
N ASN A 71 -3.80 18.11 13.72
CA ASN A 71 -3.30 19.38 14.22
C ASN A 71 -2.92 20.33 13.06
N GLU A 72 -2.22 19.84 12.03
CA GLU A 72 -1.92 20.65 10.84
C GLU A 72 -3.18 21.07 10.09
N ARG A 73 -4.15 20.16 9.98
CA ARG A 73 -5.42 20.42 9.28
C ARG A 73 -6.28 21.44 10.03
N THR A 74 -6.55 21.19 11.31
CA THR A 74 -7.43 22.05 12.12
C THR A 74 -6.80 23.41 12.38
N GLY A 75 -5.48 23.50 12.55
CA GLY A 75 -4.75 24.77 12.63
C GLY A 75 -4.88 25.65 11.38
N ARG A 76 -5.34 25.09 10.26
CA ARG A 76 -5.58 25.77 8.98
C ARG A 76 -7.07 25.85 8.62
N GLY A 77 -7.97 25.55 9.56
CA GLY A 77 -9.41 25.60 9.35
C GLY A 77 -9.99 24.43 8.55
N LEU A 78 -9.21 23.37 8.32
CA LEU A 78 -9.69 22.14 7.69
C LEU A 78 -10.30 21.19 8.72
N HIS A 79 -11.25 20.36 8.27
CA HIS A 79 -11.81 19.31 9.12
C HIS A 79 -10.77 18.23 9.43
N ALA A 80 -10.79 17.75 10.66
CA ALA A 80 -10.05 16.57 11.08
C ALA A 80 -10.53 15.33 10.31
N LEU A 81 -9.59 14.45 10.00
CA LEU A 81 -9.83 13.15 9.37
C LEU A 81 -10.18 12.11 10.44
N THR A 82 -11.04 11.18 10.06
CA THR A 82 -11.40 10.02 10.87
C THR A 82 -10.60 8.80 10.41
N LEU A 83 -10.04 8.03 11.34
CA LEU A 83 -9.36 6.79 11.01
C LEU A 83 -10.37 5.77 10.47
N ASN A 84 -10.10 5.17 9.31
CA ASN A 84 -10.95 4.14 8.71
C ASN A 84 -10.21 2.78 8.74
N PRO A 85 -10.83 1.71 9.28
CA PRO A 85 -10.18 0.41 9.41
C PRO A 85 -9.86 -0.28 8.08
N ILE A 86 -10.67 -0.07 7.04
CA ILE A 86 -10.41 -0.62 5.69
C ILE A 86 -9.17 0.05 5.09
N LEU A 87 -9.10 1.39 5.18
CA LEU A 87 -7.92 2.13 4.72
C LEU A 87 -6.66 1.79 5.54
N ASN A 88 -6.79 1.54 6.85
CA ASN A 88 -5.68 1.07 7.68
C ASN A 88 -5.14 -0.28 7.19
N GLN A 89 -6.03 -1.24 6.95
CA GLN A 89 -5.61 -2.55 6.45
C GLN A 89 -4.96 -2.44 5.07
N MET A 90 -5.54 -1.62 4.18
CA MET A 90 -4.98 -1.33 2.86
C MET A 90 -3.57 -0.73 2.96
N ALA A 91 -3.35 0.23 3.87
CA ALA A 91 -2.04 0.83 4.10
C ALA A 91 -1.02 -0.19 4.65
N ASP A 92 -1.45 -1.07 5.56
CA ASP A 92 -0.61 -2.11 6.15
C ASP A 92 -0.20 -3.17 5.13
N ASP A 93 -1.16 -3.62 4.30
CA ASP A 93 -0.93 -4.57 3.22
C ASP A 93 0.04 -4.00 2.19
N TYR A 94 -0.06 -2.70 1.89
CA TYR A 94 0.84 -2.08 0.93
C TYR A 94 2.24 -1.85 1.48
N ALA A 95 2.37 -1.46 2.75
CA ALA A 95 3.66 -1.42 3.44
C ALA A 95 4.35 -2.79 3.43
N LYS A 96 3.57 -3.86 3.65
CA LYS A 96 4.04 -5.24 3.59
C LYS A 96 4.53 -5.60 2.19
N GLU A 97 3.74 -5.31 1.15
CA GLU A 97 4.09 -5.57 -0.24
C GLU A 97 5.40 -4.86 -0.65
N MET A 98 5.54 -3.57 -0.32
CA MET A 98 6.77 -2.82 -0.59
C MET A 98 8.01 -3.47 0.04
N ILE A 99 7.86 -4.01 1.26
CA ILE A 99 8.94 -4.71 1.97
C ILE A 99 9.22 -6.10 1.37
N GLU A 100 8.19 -6.92 1.11
CA GLU A 100 8.33 -8.28 0.54
C GLU A 100 9.00 -8.24 -0.82
N CYS A 101 8.68 -7.22 -1.60
CA CYS A 101 8.97 -7.18 -3.03
C CYS A 101 10.09 -6.20 -3.36
N GLY A 102 10.66 -5.54 -2.34
CA GLY A 102 11.84 -4.68 -2.47
C GLY A 102 11.62 -3.47 -3.38
N PHE A 103 10.51 -2.76 -3.22
CA PHE A 103 10.24 -1.53 -3.97
C PHE A 103 9.69 -0.40 -3.09
N PHE A 104 9.75 0.83 -3.60
CA PHE A 104 9.13 2.00 -2.97
C PHE A 104 8.51 2.88 -4.06
N SER A 105 7.19 2.82 -4.19
CA SER A 105 6.42 3.44 -5.28
C SER A 105 4.95 3.49 -4.87
N HIS A 106 4.19 4.43 -5.43
CA HIS A 106 2.73 4.45 -5.32
C HIS A 106 2.06 3.38 -6.19
N GLN A 107 2.75 2.94 -7.23
CA GLN A 107 2.32 1.89 -8.15
C GLN A 107 3.00 0.58 -7.78
N SER A 108 2.21 -0.47 -7.55
CA SER A 108 2.73 -1.82 -7.33
C SER A 108 3.55 -2.33 -8.50
N ALA A 109 4.69 -2.95 -8.19
CA ALA A 109 5.56 -3.62 -9.15
C ALA A 109 5.02 -4.99 -9.62
N ILE A 110 4.02 -5.55 -8.92
CA ILE A 110 3.51 -6.92 -9.13
C ILE A 110 2.02 -6.98 -9.45
N GLY A 111 1.37 -5.83 -9.61
CA GLY A 111 0.01 -5.75 -10.17
C GLY A 111 -1.12 -5.53 -9.18
N SER A 112 -0.85 -5.17 -7.92
CA SER A 112 -1.92 -4.67 -7.02
C SER A 112 -2.42 -3.27 -7.41
N GLY A 113 -1.75 -2.62 -8.36
CA GLY A 113 -2.15 -1.34 -8.93
C GLY A 113 -1.66 -0.12 -8.14
N GLY A 114 -2.28 1.03 -8.41
CA GLY A 114 -2.13 2.22 -7.60
C GLY A 114 -3.16 2.27 -6.45
N PRO A 115 -3.24 3.38 -5.71
CA PRO A 115 -4.17 3.51 -4.59
C PRO A 115 -5.63 3.28 -4.96
N GLY A 116 -6.05 3.65 -6.18
CA GLY A 116 -7.42 3.44 -6.67
C GLY A 116 -7.77 1.97 -6.82
N GLU A 117 -6.90 1.19 -7.46
CA GLU A 117 -7.08 -0.24 -7.64
C GLU A 117 -7.02 -0.98 -6.30
N ARG A 118 -6.09 -0.59 -5.41
CA ARG A 118 -6.01 -1.17 -4.05
C ARG A 118 -7.27 -0.88 -3.24
N ALA A 119 -7.83 0.33 -3.32
CA ALA A 119 -9.07 0.67 -2.63
C ALA A 119 -10.27 -0.14 -3.16
N VAL A 120 -10.36 -0.37 -4.48
CA VAL A 120 -11.39 -1.24 -5.07
C VAL A 120 -11.22 -2.69 -4.59
N LYS A 121 -9.99 -3.21 -4.54
CA LYS A 121 -9.70 -4.56 -4.05
C LYS A 121 -10.03 -4.73 -2.56
N ALA A 122 -9.91 -3.66 -1.78
CA ALA A 122 -10.25 -3.63 -0.36
C ALA A 122 -11.75 -3.39 -0.08
N ASP A 123 -12.60 -3.37 -1.12
CA ASP A 123 -14.03 -3.04 -1.04
C ASP A 123 -14.31 -1.66 -0.38
N TYR A 124 -13.35 -0.73 -0.48
CA TYR A 124 -13.54 0.65 -0.04
C TYR A 124 -14.27 1.45 -1.12
N VAL A 125 -15.42 2.02 -0.80
CA VAL A 125 -16.21 2.85 -1.73
C VAL A 125 -15.79 4.31 -1.60
N PHE A 126 -15.33 4.91 -2.70
CA PHE A 126 -14.78 6.28 -2.69
C PHE A 126 -15.19 7.11 -3.91
N LEU A 127 -15.20 8.43 -3.70
CA LEU A 127 -15.22 9.46 -4.73
C LEU A 127 -13.80 9.91 -5.11
N ALA A 128 -12.88 9.88 -4.15
CA ALA A 128 -11.47 10.13 -4.35
C ALA A 128 -10.62 9.34 -3.34
N ILE A 129 -9.41 8.99 -3.75
CA ILE A 129 -8.37 8.34 -2.95
C ILE A 129 -7.05 9.10 -3.14
N GLY A 130 -6.19 9.13 -2.12
CA GLY A 130 -4.85 9.70 -2.20
C GLY A 130 -3.88 8.95 -1.30
N GLU A 131 -2.58 9.08 -1.52
CA GLU A 131 -1.58 8.33 -0.76
C GLU A 131 -0.36 9.20 -0.43
N ASN A 132 0.20 9.02 0.77
CA ASN A 132 1.56 9.43 1.09
C ASN A 132 2.38 8.23 1.56
N LEU A 133 3.64 8.17 1.11
CA LEU A 133 4.61 7.16 1.48
C LEU A 133 5.83 7.81 2.14
N ALA A 134 6.42 7.16 3.13
CA ALA A 134 7.71 7.54 3.68
C ALA A 134 8.53 6.30 4.07
N GLY A 135 9.84 6.37 3.84
CA GLY A 135 10.79 5.29 4.12
C GLY A 135 12.00 5.84 4.88
N GLY A 136 12.37 5.20 6.00
CA GLY A 136 13.56 5.54 6.80
C GLY A 136 13.30 6.45 7.99
N GLN A 137 12.15 7.12 8.06
CA GLN A 137 11.78 7.92 9.23
C GLN A 137 11.41 7.01 10.40
N THR A 138 12.05 7.23 11.55
CA THR A 138 11.93 6.36 12.73
C THR A 138 10.85 6.79 13.72
N SER A 139 10.14 7.89 13.42
CA SER A 139 9.08 8.43 14.27
C SER A 139 7.99 9.11 13.43
N PRO A 140 6.76 9.23 13.96
CA PRO A 140 5.70 10.01 13.33
C PRO A 140 6.11 11.46 13.08
N GLU A 141 6.83 12.09 14.00
CA GLU A 141 7.30 13.47 13.89
C GLU A 141 8.24 13.66 12.70
N GLN A 142 9.17 12.72 12.47
CA GLN A 142 10.09 12.80 11.33
C GLN A 142 9.33 12.65 10.01
N ALA A 143 8.49 11.62 9.87
CA ALA A 143 7.70 11.40 8.66
C ALA A 143 6.76 12.58 8.37
N MET A 144 6.07 13.09 9.40
CA MET A 144 5.21 14.26 9.27
C MET A 144 5.99 15.51 8.87
N ALA A 145 7.14 15.77 9.49
CA ALA A 145 7.95 16.93 9.17
C ALA A 145 8.44 16.89 7.71
N ASP A 146 8.84 15.73 7.20
CA ASP A 146 9.31 15.56 5.84
C ASP A 146 8.17 15.69 4.82
N TRP A 147 7.01 15.10 5.09
CA TRP A 147 5.81 15.30 4.28
C TRP A 147 5.39 16.77 4.24
N MET A 148 5.42 17.49 5.37
CA MET A 148 5.03 18.90 5.42
C MET A 148 6.03 19.86 4.80
N LYS A 149 7.31 19.48 4.69
CA LYS A 149 8.34 20.22 3.94
C LYS A 149 8.26 19.99 2.43
N SER A 150 7.62 18.90 1.99
CA SER A 150 7.47 18.60 0.56
C SER A 150 6.71 19.74 -0.12
N THR A 151 7.28 20.25 -1.21
CA THR A 151 6.71 21.40 -1.95
C THR A 151 5.55 21.01 -2.85
N GLU A 152 5.47 19.73 -3.24
CA GLU A 152 4.39 19.17 -4.06
C GLU A 152 4.01 17.77 -3.52
N GLY A 153 2.78 17.33 -3.76
CA GLY A 153 2.33 15.97 -3.44
C GLY A 153 1.98 15.75 -1.97
N HIS A 154 2.97 15.47 -1.11
CA HIS A 154 2.69 14.98 0.25
C HIS A 154 1.93 15.98 1.13
N ARG A 155 2.42 17.22 1.17
CA ARG A 155 1.80 18.33 1.91
C ARG A 155 0.40 18.64 1.36
N GLU A 156 0.25 18.61 0.04
CA GLU A 156 -1.01 18.90 -0.64
C GLU A 156 -2.07 17.84 -0.31
N ASN A 157 -1.68 16.57 -0.25
CA ASN A 157 -2.54 15.49 0.23
C ASN A 157 -2.99 15.74 1.67
N ILE A 158 -2.05 15.96 2.61
CA ILE A 158 -2.37 16.19 4.03
C ILE A 158 -3.33 17.38 4.20
N LEU A 159 -3.17 18.43 3.40
CA LEU A 159 -3.96 19.67 3.49
C LEU A 159 -5.14 19.72 2.52
N SER A 160 -5.46 18.64 1.82
CA SER A 160 -6.59 18.66 0.89
C SER A 160 -7.92 18.68 1.66
N PRO A 161 -8.85 19.62 1.35
CA PRO A 161 -10.15 19.70 2.03
C PRO A 161 -11.12 18.58 1.66
N GLN A 162 -10.83 17.84 0.58
CA GLN A 162 -11.71 16.79 0.07
C GLN A 162 -11.73 15.54 0.97
N TRP A 163 -10.62 15.25 1.66
CA TRP A 163 -10.49 14.07 2.50
C TRP A 163 -11.39 14.14 3.73
N LYS A 164 -11.97 12.98 4.07
CA LYS A 164 -12.81 12.77 5.26
C LYS A 164 -12.24 11.67 6.15
N GLU A 165 -11.61 10.69 5.53
CA GLU A 165 -11.11 9.49 6.18
C GLU A 165 -9.63 9.29 5.85
N ILE A 166 -8.93 8.57 6.72
CA ILE A 166 -7.52 8.23 6.55
C ILE A 166 -7.26 6.82 7.09
N GLY A 167 -6.42 6.07 6.40
CA GLY A 167 -5.73 4.90 6.90
C GLY A 167 -4.26 5.20 7.14
N ILE A 168 -3.67 4.67 8.20
CA ILE A 168 -2.26 4.88 8.53
C ILE A 168 -1.66 3.54 8.95
N ALA A 169 -0.52 3.19 8.37
CA ALA A 169 0.24 2.02 8.76
C ALA A 169 1.72 2.33 8.95
N VAL A 170 2.36 1.52 9.79
CA VAL A 170 3.81 1.51 9.98
C VAL A 170 4.31 0.08 10.04
N ARG A 171 5.36 -0.23 9.27
CA ARG A 171 6.06 -1.53 9.31
C ARG A 171 7.56 -1.34 9.39
N VAL A 172 8.22 -2.30 10.03
CA VAL A 172 9.68 -2.34 10.18
C VAL A 172 10.23 -3.53 9.40
N GLY A 173 11.21 -3.29 8.54
CA GLY A 173 11.80 -4.26 7.63
C GLY A 173 12.28 -3.59 6.34
N GLY A 174 12.72 -4.39 5.37
CA GLY A 174 13.08 -3.92 4.02
C GLY A 174 14.31 -3.00 3.97
N GLU A 175 14.57 -2.45 2.79
CA GLU A 175 15.73 -1.59 2.52
C GLU A 175 15.72 -0.30 3.36
N TYR A 176 14.54 0.30 3.55
CA TYR A 176 14.39 1.56 4.28
C TYR A 176 14.27 1.39 5.80
N GLY A 177 14.20 0.16 6.31
CA GLY A 177 14.09 -0.15 7.74
C GLY A 177 12.72 0.17 8.36
N VAL A 178 12.12 1.32 8.09
CA VAL A 178 10.77 1.71 8.53
C VAL A 178 9.99 2.28 7.35
N TYR A 179 8.76 1.82 7.18
CA TYR A 179 7.84 2.27 6.12
C TYR A 179 6.58 2.84 6.76
N TRP A 180 6.21 4.05 6.36
CA TRP A 180 4.94 4.70 6.71
C TRP A 180 4.08 4.84 5.47
N VAL A 181 2.80 4.53 5.62
CA VAL A 181 1.80 4.65 4.55
C VAL A 181 0.61 5.42 5.11
N GLN A 182 0.15 6.44 4.38
CA GLN A 182 -1.14 7.10 4.60
C GLN A 182 -2.01 6.91 3.38
N GLU A 183 -3.21 6.36 3.55
CA GLU A 183 -4.23 6.24 2.51
C GLU A 183 -5.39 7.18 2.85
N PHE A 184 -5.64 8.19 2.04
CA PHE A 184 -6.67 9.21 2.25
C PHE A 184 -7.93 8.86 1.48
N GLY A 185 -9.09 9.00 2.11
CA GLY A 185 -10.38 8.66 1.52
C GLY A 185 -11.39 9.81 1.54
N ASN A 186 -12.12 9.96 0.43
CA ASN A 186 -13.36 10.72 0.35
C ASN A 186 -14.51 9.78 -0.02
N PRO A 187 -15.24 9.21 0.96
CA PRO A 187 -16.35 8.32 0.70
C PRO A 187 -17.62 9.09 0.27
N PRO A 188 -18.56 8.46 -0.46
CA PRO A 188 -19.87 9.06 -0.70
C PRO A 188 -20.62 9.32 0.62
N THR A 189 -21.37 10.42 0.69
CA THR A 189 -22.11 10.86 1.89
C THR A 189 -23.05 9.79 2.47
N SER A 190 -23.53 8.83 1.66
CA SER A 190 -24.43 7.74 2.07
C SER A 190 -23.74 6.54 2.73
N ALA A 191 -22.41 6.42 2.67
CA ALA A 191 -21.68 5.33 3.31
C ALA A 191 -21.71 5.37 4.85
N ARG A 192 -22.28 6.44 5.44
CA ARG A 192 -22.45 6.60 6.89
C ARG A 192 -23.74 6.00 7.46
N ILE A 193 -24.62 5.40 6.65
CA ILE A 193 -25.96 4.96 7.10
C ILE A 193 -26.02 3.48 7.54
N SER A 194 -24.99 2.66 7.31
CA SER A 194 -25.04 1.22 7.64
C SER A 194 -24.47 0.83 9.01
N ALA A 195 -24.14 1.78 9.89
CA ALA A 195 -23.72 1.50 11.26
C ALA A 195 -24.73 2.07 12.27
N ASN A 196 -25.87 1.40 12.43
CA ASN A 196 -26.79 1.59 13.54
C ASN A 196 -27.54 0.29 13.85
#